data_AF-W2HMM0-F1
#
_entry.id   AF-W2HMM0-F1
#
_cell.length_a   1.000
_cell.length_b   1.000
_cell.length_c   1.000
_cell.angle_alpha   90.00
_cell.angle_beta   90.00
_cell.angle_gamma   90.00
#
_symmetry.space_group_name_H-M   'P 1'
#
loop_
_entity.id
_entity.type
_entity.pdbx_description
1 polymer ?
#
loop_
_entity_poly.entity_id
_entity_poly.type
_entity_poly.pdbx_seq_one_letter_code
_entity_poly.pdbx_strand_id
1 'polypeptide(L)'
;MLVTDDDKLNDFFTKFLHQLSNWLLKGEVQKLVLVITGIETQEVLERWAFEVHADNGTGESGNAPASKSKKEIMAEIQAIIRQITASVSFLPILEEQCAFDLLVYTDKNSEVPALWEESDPRYIKDSAEVRLRSFSTKVHKVDAMVAYKNPEADI
;
A
#
# COMPACT_ATOMS: atom_id res chain seq x y z
N MET A 1 -8.53 11.46 -11.18
CA MET A 1 -7.43 11.03 -10.30
C MET A 1 -6.50 12.21 -10.19
N LEU A 2 -6.18 12.64 -8.97
CA LEU A 2 -5.22 13.71 -8.74
C LEU A 2 -3.81 13.10 -8.69
N VAL A 3 -2.85 13.79 -9.27
CA VAL A 3 -1.43 13.42 -9.27
C VAL A 3 -0.63 14.66 -8.85
N THR A 4 0.52 14.46 -8.23
CA THR A 4 1.36 15.58 -7.78
C THR A 4 2.00 16.30 -8.96
N ASP A 5 2.12 17.63 -8.84
CA ASP A 5 2.86 18.51 -9.77
C ASP A 5 4.21 18.97 -9.17
N ASP A 6 4.56 18.47 -7.97
CA ASP A 6 5.86 18.71 -7.37
C ASP A 6 6.92 17.78 -7.98
N ASP A 7 7.94 18.37 -8.61
CA ASP A 7 9.00 17.65 -9.31
C ASP A 7 9.81 16.72 -8.39
N LYS A 8 10.07 17.13 -7.14
CA LYS A 8 10.86 16.34 -6.20
C LYS A 8 10.10 15.10 -5.75
N LEU A 9 8.80 15.28 -5.47
CA LEU A 9 7.91 14.18 -5.10
C LEU A 9 7.70 13.22 -6.27
N ASN A 10 7.59 13.73 -7.50
CA ASN A 10 7.54 12.91 -8.71
C ASN A 10 8.83 12.09 -8.92
N ASP A 11 10.01 12.69 -8.74
CA ASP A 11 11.29 11.97 -8.81
C ASP A 11 11.39 10.88 -7.73
N PHE A 12 10.98 11.19 -6.50
CA PHE A 12 10.88 10.23 -5.41
C PHE A 12 9.99 9.03 -5.78
N PHE A 13 8.74 9.28 -6.21
CA PHE A 13 7.82 8.20 -6.59
C PHE A 13 8.32 7.40 -7.79
N THR A 14 8.99 8.05 -8.76
CA THR A 14 9.55 7.35 -9.93
C THR A 14 10.61 6.34 -9.49
N LYS A 15 11.55 6.74 -8.62
CA LYS A 15 12.60 5.85 -8.08
C LYS A 15 12.00 4.74 -7.21
N PHE A 16 11.06 5.10 -6.33
CA PHE A 16 10.39 4.16 -5.45
C PHE A 16 9.61 3.09 -6.23
N LEU A 17 8.76 3.51 -7.18
CA LEU A 17 7.93 2.60 -7.97
C LEU A 17 8.76 1.73 -8.92
N HIS A 18 9.90 2.22 -9.41
CA HIS A 18 10.83 1.42 -10.19
C HIS A 18 11.36 0.23 -9.36
N GLN A 19 11.82 0.48 -8.14
CA GLN A 19 12.29 -0.58 -7.25
C GLN A 19 11.14 -1.53 -6.84
N LEU A 20 9.97 -0.98 -6.49
CA LEU A 20 8.81 -1.79 -6.12
C LEU A 20 8.39 -2.72 -7.27
N SER A 21 8.40 -2.23 -8.51
CA SER A 21 8.12 -3.04 -9.70
C SER A 21 9.10 -4.22 -9.83
N ASN A 22 10.39 -3.99 -9.57
CA ASN A 22 11.39 -5.06 -9.62
C ASN A 22 11.12 -6.15 -8.58
N TRP A 23 10.78 -5.78 -7.34
CA TRP A 23 10.44 -6.76 -6.30
C TRP A 23 9.11 -7.49 -6.59
N LEU A 24 8.10 -6.80 -7.12
CA LEU A 24 6.82 -7.41 -7.50
C LEU A 24 7.00 -8.48 -8.58
N LEU A 25 7.86 -8.23 -9.57
CA LEU A 25 8.17 -9.19 -10.64
C LEU A 25 8.92 -10.42 -10.11
N LYS A 26 9.74 -10.25 -9.06
CA LYS A 26 10.41 -11.36 -8.37
C LYS A 26 9.50 -12.11 -7.39
N GLY A 27 8.31 -11.58 -7.10
CA GLY A 27 7.40 -12.14 -6.09
C GLY A 27 7.85 -11.88 -4.65
N GLU A 28 8.77 -10.94 -4.43
CA GLU A 28 9.39 -10.69 -3.12
C GLU A 28 8.60 -9.73 -2.23
N VAL A 29 7.58 -9.05 -2.76
CA VAL A 29 6.77 -8.08 -2.00
C VAL A 29 5.61 -8.78 -1.30
N GLN A 30 5.54 -8.60 0.02
CA GLN A 30 4.44 -9.10 0.85
C GLN A 30 3.41 -8.01 1.15
N LYS A 31 3.85 -6.77 1.40
CA LYS A 31 2.97 -5.65 1.76
C LYS A 31 3.62 -4.30 1.44
N LEU A 32 2.85 -3.37 0.86
CA LEU A 32 3.18 -1.94 0.79
C LEU A 32 2.38 -1.21 1.88
N VAL A 33 3.02 -0.32 2.63
CA VAL A 33 2.36 0.46 3.68
C VAL A 33 2.63 1.94 3.46
N LEU A 34 1.57 2.74 3.44
CA LEU A 34 1.63 4.20 3.54
C LEU A 34 1.25 4.58 4.98
N VAL A 35 2.19 5.19 5.68
CA VAL A 35 2.04 5.65 7.05
C VAL A 35 1.81 7.15 7.02
N ILE A 36 0.80 7.63 7.72
CA ILE A 36 0.51 9.06 7.91
C ILE A 36 0.82 9.40 9.36
N THR A 37 1.74 10.33 9.56
CA THR A 37 2.26 10.71 10.87
C THR A 37 1.99 12.18 11.13
N GLY A 38 1.46 12.51 12.30
CA GLY A 38 1.31 13.87 12.78
C GLY A 38 2.66 14.55 12.99
N ILE A 39 2.85 15.75 12.45
CA ILE A 39 4.13 16.47 12.57
C ILE A 39 4.32 17.03 13.98
N GLU A 40 3.27 17.48 14.65
CA GLU A 40 3.37 18.05 16.00
C GLU A 40 3.43 16.96 17.05
N THR A 41 2.53 15.97 16.95
CA THR A 41 2.43 14.87 17.92
C THR A 41 3.50 13.79 17.72
N GLN A 42 4.05 13.65 16.51
CA GLN A 42 4.89 12.53 16.08
C GLN A 42 4.19 11.16 16.22
N GLU A 43 2.86 11.14 16.27
CA GLU A 43 2.06 9.93 16.35
C GLU A 43 1.63 9.43 14.97
N VAL A 44 1.53 8.11 14.81
CA VAL A 44 0.97 7.51 13.60
C VAL A 44 -0.55 7.60 13.66
N LEU A 45 -1.14 8.37 12.75
CA LEU A 45 -2.57 8.66 12.71
C LEU A 45 -3.31 7.67 11.80
N GLU A 46 -2.73 7.35 10.64
CA GLU A 46 -3.27 6.39 9.69
C GLU A 46 -2.17 5.47 9.14
N ARG A 47 -2.54 4.24 8.85
CA ARG A 47 -1.66 3.22 8.28
C ARG A 47 -2.41 2.43 7.22
N TRP A 48 -2.18 2.80 5.97
CA TRP A 48 -2.77 2.19 4.80
C TRP A 48 -1.92 1.01 4.35
N ALA A 49 -2.45 -0.19 4.46
CA ALA A 49 -1.77 -1.42 4.11
C ALA A 49 -2.35 -2.02 2.82
N PHE A 50 -1.47 -2.31 1.88
CA PHE A 50 -1.75 -3.02 0.63
C PHE A 50 -1.00 -4.35 0.66
N GLU A 51 -1.70 -5.41 1.02
CA GLU A 51 -1.17 -6.78 1.08
C GLU A 51 -1.10 -7.37 -0.32
N VAL A 52 0.07 -7.89 -0.69
CA VAL A 52 0.33 -8.47 -2.01
C VAL A 52 0.45 -9.97 -1.85
N HIS A 53 -0.45 -10.69 -2.52
CA HIS A 53 -0.39 -12.13 -2.64
C HIS A 53 0.04 -12.46 -4.07
N ALA A 54 1.30 -12.85 -4.22
CA ALA A 54 1.80 -13.42 -5.47
C ALA A 54 1.25 -14.84 -5.62
N ASP A 55 0.55 -15.10 -6.72
CA ASP A 55 0.25 -16.45 -7.16
C ASP A 55 1.52 -16.99 -7.82
N ASN A 56 2.41 -17.54 -7.00
CA ASN A 56 3.60 -18.25 -7.45
C ASN A 56 3.12 -19.54 -8.11
N GLY A 57 2.65 -19.42 -9.35
CA GLY A 57 2.31 -20.56 -10.17
C GLY A 57 3.48 -21.52 -10.11
N THR A 58 3.29 -22.66 -9.44
CA THR A 58 4.18 -23.80 -9.57
C THR A 58 4.39 -24.00 -11.06
N GLY A 59 5.64 -23.80 -11.51
CA GLY A 59 6.07 -24.41 -12.75
C GLY A 59 5.64 -25.87 -12.73
N GLU A 60 5.21 -26.38 -13.89
CA GLU A 60 4.61 -27.71 -14.11
C GLU A 60 3.09 -27.76 -14.11
N SER A 61 2.46 -27.08 -15.07
CA SER A 61 1.33 -27.64 -15.86
C SER A 61 1.01 -26.68 -17.01
N GLY A 62 1.07 -27.17 -18.23
CA GLY A 62 0.89 -26.41 -19.48
C GLY A 62 -0.52 -25.84 -19.74
N ASN A 63 -1.20 -25.31 -18.72
CA ASN A 63 -2.38 -24.49 -18.89
C ASN A 63 -1.94 -23.02 -18.97
N ALA A 64 -2.29 -22.36 -20.07
CA ALA A 64 -2.05 -20.93 -20.26
C ALA A 64 -2.49 -20.15 -19.00
N PRO A 65 -1.68 -19.17 -18.53
CA PRO A 65 -2.06 -18.36 -17.38
C PRO A 65 -3.43 -17.77 -17.66
N ALA A 66 -4.38 -18.00 -16.76
CA ALA A 66 -5.73 -17.48 -16.90
C ALA A 66 -5.61 -15.98 -17.15
N SER A 67 -5.92 -15.52 -18.36
CA SER A 67 -5.78 -14.10 -18.69
C SER A 67 -7.03 -13.37 -18.22
N LYS A 68 -6.84 -12.23 -17.59
CA LYS A 68 -7.91 -11.27 -17.28
C LYS A 68 -7.71 -10.09 -18.19
N SER A 69 -8.78 -9.53 -18.75
CA SER A 69 -8.62 -8.41 -19.67
C SER A 69 -8.11 -7.19 -18.92
N LYS A 70 -7.30 -6.36 -19.58
CA LYS A 70 -6.85 -5.08 -19.01
C LYS A 70 -8.03 -4.21 -18.58
N LYS A 71 -9.15 -4.26 -19.33
CA LYS A 71 -10.37 -3.53 -19.01
C LYS A 71 -10.96 -3.94 -17.66
N GLU A 72 -11.04 -5.25 -17.39
CA GLU A 72 -11.54 -5.76 -16.11
C GLU A 72 -10.62 -5.40 -14.95
N ILE A 73 -9.29 -5.56 -15.12
CA ILE A 73 -8.30 -5.17 -14.10
C ILE A 73 -8.43 -3.67 -13.78
N MET A 74 -8.50 -2.82 -14.80
CA MET A 74 -8.65 -1.37 -14.62
C MET A 74 -9.97 -1.00 -13.95
N ALA A 75 -11.06 -1.70 -14.23
CA ALA A 75 -12.34 -1.47 -13.57
C ALA A 75 -12.29 -1.79 -12.07
N GLU A 76 -11.57 -2.85 -11.67
CA GLU A 76 -11.35 -3.19 -10.27
C GLU A 76 -10.45 -2.17 -9.56
N ILE A 77 -9.35 -1.76 -10.19
CA ILE A 77 -8.48 -0.70 -9.67
C ILE A 77 -9.29 0.58 -9.45
N GLN A 78 -10.10 0.98 -10.44
CA GLN A 78 -10.96 2.16 -10.30
C GLN A 78 -11.97 2.03 -9.14
N ALA A 79 -12.52 0.85 -8.89
CA ALA A 79 -13.42 0.62 -7.78
C ALA A 79 -12.72 0.85 -6.42
N ILE A 80 -11.47 0.40 -6.30
CA ILE A 80 -10.66 0.61 -5.10
C ILE A 80 -10.30 2.07 -4.91
N ILE A 81 -9.86 2.76 -5.97
CA ILE A 81 -9.57 4.21 -5.89
C ILE A 81 -10.80 4.99 -5.42
N ARG A 82 -11.99 4.67 -5.94
CA ARG A 82 -13.24 5.29 -5.46
C ARG A 82 -13.51 4.98 -3.99
N GLN A 83 -13.23 3.76 -3.55
CA GLN A 83 -13.44 3.37 -2.16
C GLN A 83 -12.45 4.05 -1.21
N ILE A 84 -11.18 4.22 -1.61
CA ILE A 84 -10.18 4.99 -0.86
C ILE A 84 -10.64 6.43 -0.69
N THR A 85 -11.13 7.07 -1.76
CA THR A 85 -11.68 8.43 -1.66
C THR A 85 -12.92 8.48 -0.78
N ALA A 86 -13.81 7.49 -0.88
CA ALA A 86 -14.99 7.40 -0.04
C ALA A 86 -14.66 7.12 1.42
N SER A 87 -13.55 6.43 1.71
CA SER A 87 -13.22 6.08 3.08
C SER A 87 -12.83 7.25 3.94
N VAL A 88 -12.26 8.29 3.33
CA VAL A 88 -11.90 9.53 4.02
C VAL A 88 -13.10 10.19 4.73
N SER A 89 -14.34 9.95 4.28
CA SER A 89 -15.52 10.55 4.93
C SER A 89 -15.92 9.91 6.27
N PHE A 90 -15.40 8.73 6.59
CA PHE A 90 -15.66 8.04 7.86
C PHE A 90 -14.41 7.88 8.73
N LEU A 91 -13.24 8.30 8.25
CA LEU A 91 -12.04 8.39 9.08
C LEU A 91 -12.12 9.66 9.94
N PRO A 92 -11.48 9.67 11.12
CA PRO A 92 -11.35 10.88 11.93
C PRO A 92 -10.72 12.03 11.14
N ILE A 93 -11.12 13.26 11.47
CA ILE A 93 -10.53 14.44 10.85
C ILE A 93 -9.10 14.61 11.35
N LEU A 94 -8.15 14.76 10.43
CA LEU A 94 -6.76 15.09 10.77
C LEU A 94 -6.68 16.59 11.07
N GLU A 95 -6.41 16.94 12.33
CA GLU A 95 -6.40 18.33 12.81
C GLU A 95 -5.01 19.00 12.75
N GLU A 96 -3.96 18.23 12.47
CA GLU A 96 -2.58 18.71 12.38
C GLU A 96 -1.96 18.47 10.99
N GLN A 97 -0.85 19.16 10.71
CA GLN A 97 -0.06 18.86 9.52
C GLN A 97 0.52 17.46 9.62
N CYS A 98 0.45 16.71 8.52
CA CYS A 98 0.93 15.33 8.48
C CYS A 98 2.11 15.19 7.50
N ALA A 99 3.02 14.29 7.83
CA ALA A 99 4.01 13.73 6.93
C ALA A 99 3.59 12.31 6.53
N PHE A 100 4.22 11.76 5.48
CA PHE A 100 4.01 10.39 5.09
C PHE A 100 5.32 9.62 4.95
N ASP A 101 5.27 8.33 5.29
CA ASP A 101 6.34 7.37 5.04
C ASP A 101 5.80 6.21 4.20
N LEU A 102 6.65 5.66 3.33
CA LEU A 102 6.33 4.46 2.55
C LEU A 102 7.22 3.30 3.00
N LEU A 103 6.60 2.21 3.45
CA LEU A 103 7.29 1.00 3.87
C LEU A 103 6.96 -0.14 2.91
N VAL A 104 7.97 -0.91 2.52
CA VAL A 104 7.79 -2.12 1.72
C VAL A 104 8.27 -3.31 2.54
N TYR A 105 7.37 -4.25 2.79
CA TYR A 105 7.68 -5.53 3.42
C TYR A 105 8.06 -6.50 2.32
N THR A 106 9.33 -6.89 2.31
CA THR A 106 9.86 -7.89 1.39
C THR A 106 10.19 -9.19 2.13
N ASP A 107 10.55 -10.22 1.38
CA ASP A 107 11.15 -11.42 1.96
C ASP A 107 12.43 -11.08 2.73
N LYS A 108 12.70 -11.83 3.81
CA LYS A 108 13.86 -11.61 4.71
C LYS A 108 15.22 -11.69 4.00
N ASN A 109 15.27 -12.34 2.84
CA ASN A 109 16.49 -12.55 2.07
C ASN A 109 16.60 -11.60 0.87
N SER A 110 15.63 -10.70 0.67
CA SER A 110 15.69 -9.70 -0.38
C SER A 110 16.84 -8.73 -0.13
N GLU A 111 17.61 -8.44 -1.18
CA GLU A 111 18.67 -7.44 -1.10
C GLU A 111 18.06 -6.05 -0.88
N VAL A 112 18.58 -5.33 0.12
CA VAL A 112 18.21 -3.93 0.41
C VAL A 112 19.07 -3.02 -0.47
N PRO A 113 18.48 -2.27 -1.43
CA PRO A 113 19.23 -1.37 -2.30
C PRO A 113 19.83 -0.20 -1.50
N ALA A 114 20.89 0.42 -2.02
CA ALA A 114 21.63 1.46 -1.30
C ALA A 114 20.81 2.71 -0.89
N LEU A 115 19.70 3.00 -1.58
CA LEU A 115 18.80 4.12 -1.26
C LEU A 115 17.67 3.75 -0.30
N TRP A 116 17.68 2.51 0.22
CA TRP A 116 16.68 1.96 1.12
C TRP A 116 17.33 1.57 2.44
N GLU A 117 16.54 1.60 3.50
CA GLU A 117 16.96 1.20 4.84
C GLU A 117 15.89 0.34 5.50
N GLU A 118 16.29 -0.47 6.46
CA GLU A 118 15.35 -1.18 7.33
C GLU A 118 14.68 -0.18 8.28
N SER A 119 13.37 -0.32 8.46
CA SER A 119 12.56 0.62 9.24
C SER A 119 11.65 -0.12 10.23
N ASP A 120 11.24 0.58 11.28
CA ASP A 120 10.22 0.11 12.21
C ASP A 120 8.86 -0.06 11.49
N PRO A 121 8.03 -1.03 11.88
CA PRO A 121 6.74 -1.28 11.24
C PRO A 121 5.69 -0.16 11.37
N ARG A 122 5.92 0.84 12.24
CA ARG A 122 5.06 2.02 12.49
C ARG A 122 3.61 1.63 12.77
N TYR A 123 3.40 0.74 13.74
CA TYR A 123 2.06 0.31 14.13
C TYR A 123 1.32 1.37 14.96
N ILE A 124 0.00 1.40 14.81
CA ILE A 124 -0.91 2.22 15.62
C ILE A 124 -1.41 1.35 16.78
N LYS A 125 -1.34 1.86 18.01
CA LYS A 125 -1.93 1.19 19.18
C LYS A 125 -3.43 1.46 19.22
N ASP A 126 -4.22 0.46 19.63
CA ASP A 126 -5.67 0.56 19.81
C ASP A 126 -6.42 1.13 18.59
N SER A 127 -5.93 0.78 17.40
CA SER A 127 -6.50 1.25 16.14
C SER A 127 -7.83 0.60 15.80
N ALA A 128 -8.70 1.36 15.14
CA ALA A 128 -9.80 0.81 14.38
C ALA A 128 -9.34 0.50 12.94
N GLU A 129 -9.93 -0.52 12.32
CA GLU A 129 -9.56 -0.98 10.99
C GLU A 129 -10.74 -1.00 10.03
N VAL A 130 -10.52 -0.54 8.79
CA VAL A 130 -11.47 -0.71 7.69
C VAL A 130 -10.82 -1.47 6.55
N ARG A 131 -11.44 -2.58 6.16
CA ARG A 131 -11.05 -3.35 4.98
C ARG A 131 -11.71 -2.79 3.73
N LEU A 132 -10.91 -2.59 2.70
CA LEU A 132 -11.32 -2.13 1.38
C LEU A 132 -11.46 -3.34 0.45
N ARG A 133 -12.00 -3.11 -0.75
CA ARG A 133 -12.05 -4.14 -1.79
C ARG A 133 -10.65 -4.51 -2.25
N SER A 134 -10.50 -5.78 -2.60
CA SER A 134 -9.30 -6.30 -3.24
C SER A 134 -9.44 -6.29 -4.76
N PHE A 135 -8.32 -6.28 -5.48
CA PHE A 135 -8.28 -6.55 -6.92
C PHE A 135 -7.27 -7.63 -7.25
N SER A 136 -7.39 -8.22 -8.43
CA SER A 136 -6.39 -9.20 -8.89
C SER A 136 -6.14 -9.13 -10.38
N THR A 137 -4.87 -9.31 -10.75
CA THR A 137 -4.41 -9.50 -12.12
C THR A 137 -4.38 -10.97 -12.54
N LYS A 138 -4.74 -11.89 -11.63
CA LYS A 138 -4.50 -13.36 -11.68
C LYS A 138 -3.04 -13.79 -11.54
N VAL A 139 -2.12 -12.84 -11.37
CA VAL A 139 -0.73 -13.07 -10.98
C VAL A 139 -0.48 -12.52 -9.58
N HIS A 140 -1.00 -11.33 -9.31
CA HIS A 140 -1.02 -10.74 -7.98
C HIS A 140 -2.46 -10.46 -7.58
N LYS A 141 -2.78 -10.77 -6.34
CA LYS A 141 -3.96 -10.24 -5.66
C LYS A 141 -3.48 -9.18 -4.67
N VAL A 142 -4.17 -8.04 -4.65
CA VAL A 142 -3.90 -6.97 -3.69
C VAL A 142 -5.12 -6.78 -2.81
N ASP A 143 -4.96 -7.04 -1.51
CA ASP A 143 -5.93 -6.71 -0.47
C ASP A 143 -5.55 -5.36 0.13
N ALA A 144 -6.54 -4.53 0.46
CA ALA A 144 -6.32 -3.17 0.96
C ALA A 144 -7.06 -2.95 2.28
N MET A 145 -6.42 -2.27 3.22
CA MET A 145 -7.01 -1.88 4.49
C MET A 145 -6.40 -0.58 4.99
N VAL A 146 -7.14 0.13 5.84
CA VAL A 146 -6.63 1.27 6.61
C VAL A 146 -6.84 0.98 8.09
N ALA A 147 -5.76 1.07 8.86
CA ALA A 147 -5.83 1.19 10.31
C ALA A 147 -5.70 2.68 10.66
N TYR A 148 -6.53 3.18 11.56
CA TYR A 148 -6.48 4.58 12.00
C TYR A 148 -6.60 4.66 13.52
N LYS A 149 -5.99 5.70 14.10
CA LYS A 149 -6.05 5.95 15.54
C LYS A 149 -7.51 6.17 15.95
N ASN A 150 -8.00 5.38 16.91
CA ASN A 150 -9.36 5.53 17.41
C ASN A 150 -9.43 6.71 18.40
N PRO A 151 -10.14 7.81 18.08
CA PRO A 151 -10.25 8.95 18.98
C PRO A 151 -10.95 8.61 20.30
N GLU A 152 -11.78 7.55 20.30
CA GLU A 152 -12.53 7.12 21.49
C GLU A 152 -11.70 6.23 22.43
N ALA A 153 -10.52 5.76 22.01
CA ALA A 153 -9.66 4.91 22.85
C ALA A 153 -8.88 5.71 23.92
N ASP A 154 -8.77 7.03 23.74
CA ASP A 154 -8.07 7.94 24.67
C ASP A 154 -9.03 8.51 25.76
N ILE A 155 -10.28 8.02 25.85
CA ILE A 155 -11.33 8.45 26.81
C ILE A 155 -11.42 7.49 28.01
#